data_AF-A0AA47MDG9-F1
#
_entry.id   AF-A0AA47MDG9-F1
#
_cell.length_a   1.000
_cell.length_b   1.000
_cell.length_c   1.000
_cell.angle_alpha   90.00
_cell.angle_beta   90.00
_cell.angle_gamma   90.00
#
_symmetry.space_group_name_H-M   'P 1'
#
loop_
_entity.id
_entity.type
_entity.pdbx_description
1 polymer ?
#
loop_
_entity_poly.entity_id
_entity_poly.type
_entity_poly.pdbx_seq_one_letter_code
_entity_poly.pdbx_strand_id
1 'polypeptide(L)'
;MKSLPYFCRGEVVRGFGRGSKELGIPTANFPDSVVQYLPADIGTGIYYGWACVGNGDICKMVMSIGWNPYYKNTKKSMETHVIHTFKEDFYGEILSVVLVGYIRPERSFPSLEALIAAINNDIEEAKLKLELPEHLKLKEDNFFTAAISTQSSSSSSSSSSSSSSSSSSSTLSSSTTSSTTTTPPKTIMNGH
;
A
#
# COMPACT_ATOMS: atom_id res chain seq x y z
N MET A 1 -6.77 3.99 21.62
CA MET A 1 -7.05 2.92 20.65
C MET A 1 -6.77 1.61 21.34
N LYS A 2 -7.66 0.62 21.24
CA LYS A 2 -7.50 -0.70 21.87
C LYS A 2 -6.93 -1.73 20.90
N SER A 3 -7.15 -1.55 19.59
CA SER A 3 -6.68 -2.47 18.55
C SER A 3 -5.27 -2.19 18.03
N LEU A 4 -4.41 -1.51 18.82
CA LEU A 4 -2.99 -1.33 18.48
C LEU A 4 -2.11 -2.14 19.46
N PRO A 5 -1.01 -2.77 19.00
CA PRO A 5 -0.53 -2.79 17.62
C PRO A 5 -1.43 -3.59 16.67
N TYR A 6 -1.60 -3.09 15.44
CA TYR A 6 -2.42 -3.72 14.40
C TYR A 6 -1.55 -4.26 13.28
N PHE A 7 -1.77 -5.51 12.89
CA PHE A 7 -0.95 -6.26 11.94
C PHE A 7 -1.77 -6.54 10.67
N CYS A 8 -1.27 -6.18 9.49
CA CYS A 8 -1.89 -6.58 8.22
C CYS A 8 -0.88 -6.73 7.08
N ARG A 9 -1.22 -7.55 6.09
CA ARG A 9 -0.46 -7.73 4.85
C ARG A 9 -1.37 -7.54 3.65
N GLY A 10 -0.80 -7.16 2.51
CA GLY A 10 -1.52 -7.06 1.25
C GLY A 10 -0.61 -6.71 0.08
N GLU A 11 -1.09 -6.99 -1.12
CA GLU A 11 -0.45 -6.57 -2.37
C GLU A 11 -0.43 -5.04 -2.48
N VAL A 12 0.69 -4.45 -2.94
CA VAL A 12 0.79 -3.01 -3.19
C VAL A 12 0.12 -2.66 -4.51
N VAL A 13 -1.04 -2.00 -4.42
CA VAL A 13 -1.83 -1.58 -5.59
C VAL A 13 -1.55 -0.12 -5.96
N ARG A 14 -1.94 0.26 -7.18
CA ARG A 14 -1.85 1.65 -7.66
C ARG A 14 -2.98 2.49 -7.09
N GLY A 15 -2.62 3.57 -6.39
CA GLY A 15 -3.57 4.61 -5.95
C GLY A 15 -3.97 5.56 -7.09
N PHE A 16 -4.85 6.51 -6.77
CA PHE A 16 -5.47 7.44 -7.74
C PHE A 16 -4.56 8.61 -8.19
N GLY A 17 -3.24 8.37 -8.34
CA GLY A 17 -2.33 9.29 -9.05
C GLY A 17 -2.09 10.67 -8.41
N ARG A 18 -2.19 10.81 -7.08
CA ARG A 18 -2.07 12.11 -6.37
C ARG A 18 -0.65 12.72 -6.30
N GLY A 19 0.25 12.39 -7.22
CA GLY A 19 1.58 13.02 -7.32
C GLY A 19 2.54 12.80 -6.13
N SER A 20 2.23 11.93 -5.16
CA SER A 20 3.04 11.80 -3.92
C SER A 20 4.52 11.43 -4.18
N LYS A 21 4.80 10.70 -5.27
CA LYS A 21 6.15 10.42 -5.78
C LYS A 21 6.89 11.66 -6.31
N GLU A 22 6.19 12.63 -6.90
CA GLU A 22 6.74 13.92 -7.34
C GLU A 22 7.07 14.83 -6.15
N LEU A 23 6.38 14.65 -5.02
CA LEU A 23 6.67 15.33 -3.75
C LEU A 23 7.86 14.71 -2.99
N GLY A 24 8.48 13.65 -3.53
CA GLY A 24 9.54 12.88 -2.88
C GLY A 24 9.06 11.93 -1.77
N ILE A 25 7.74 11.80 -1.57
CA ILE A 25 7.15 11.01 -0.46
C ILE A 25 6.15 9.98 -1.05
N PRO A 26 6.63 8.96 -1.78
CA PRO A 26 5.77 7.98 -2.45
C PRO A 26 4.93 7.17 -1.44
N THR A 27 3.65 6.94 -1.77
CA THR A 27 2.70 6.20 -0.94
C THR A 27 2.22 4.89 -1.59
N ALA A 28 2.52 3.76 -0.95
CA ALA A 28 2.00 2.45 -1.30
C ALA A 28 0.54 2.31 -0.82
N ASN A 29 -0.37 1.87 -1.70
CA ASN A 29 -1.78 1.73 -1.37
C ASN A 29 -2.11 0.24 -1.11
N PHE A 30 -2.97 -0.03 -0.12
CA PHE A 30 -3.56 -1.36 0.09
C PHE A 30 -4.92 -1.49 -0.64
N PRO A 31 -5.30 -2.70 -1.11
CA PRO A 31 -6.59 -2.94 -1.74
C PRO A 31 -7.73 -2.91 -0.71
N ASP A 32 -8.94 -2.56 -1.17
CA ASP A 32 -10.18 -2.54 -0.37
C ASP A 32 -10.37 -3.81 0.47
N SER A 33 -9.98 -4.98 -0.07
CA SER A 33 -10.08 -6.29 0.58
C SER A 33 -9.24 -6.43 1.86
N VAL A 34 -8.22 -5.59 2.06
CA VAL A 34 -7.45 -5.50 3.31
C VAL A 34 -8.00 -4.36 4.17
N VAL A 35 -8.29 -3.21 3.57
CA VAL A 35 -8.76 -2.01 4.29
C VAL A 35 -10.11 -2.23 4.98
N GLN A 36 -10.99 -3.07 4.42
CA GLN A 36 -12.30 -3.39 5.01
C GLN A 36 -12.24 -4.14 6.34
N TYR A 37 -11.09 -4.75 6.68
CA TYR A 37 -10.88 -5.45 7.96
C TYR A 37 -10.26 -4.58 9.06
N LEU A 38 -10.05 -3.28 8.81
CA LEU A 38 -9.63 -2.34 9.86
C LEU A 38 -10.62 -2.33 11.03
N PRO A 39 -10.17 -2.57 12.28
CA PRO A 39 -11.00 -2.41 13.46
C PRO A 39 -11.65 -1.04 13.55
N ALA A 40 -12.89 -0.99 14.04
CA ALA A 40 -13.70 0.22 14.04
C ALA A 40 -13.12 1.37 14.89
N ASP A 41 -12.32 1.05 15.92
CA ASP A 41 -11.65 2.04 16.77
C ASP A 41 -10.36 2.63 16.16
N ILE A 42 -9.84 2.05 15.06
CA ILE A 42 -8.79 2.67 14.25
C ILE A 42 -9.44 3.73 13.36
N GLY A 43 -9.54 4.95 13.88
CA GLY A 43 -10.08 6.12 13.19
C GLY A 43 -9.22 6.59 12.01
N THR A 44 -9.65 7.63 11.30
CA THR A 44 -8.81 8.27 10.28
C THR A 44 -7.76 9.19 10.92
N GLY A 45 -6.67 9.45 10.20
CA GLY A 45 -5.51 10.20 10.67
C GLY A 45 -4.19 9.55 10.25
N ILE A 46 -3.10 10.07 10.82
CA ILE A 46 -1.73 9.62 10.55
C ILE A 46 -1.24 8.71 11.68
N TYR A 47 -0.69 7.58 11.28
CA TYR A 47 -0.14 6.51 12.11
C TYR A 47 1.33 6.29 11.81
N TYR A 48 2.04 5.62 12.71
CA TYR A 48 3.43 5.18 12.52
C TYR A 48 3.58 3.71 12.86
N GLY A 49 4.64 3.09 12.32
CA GLY A 49 4.88 1.67 12.57
C GLY A 49 6.07 1.09 11.81
N TRP A 50 6.06 -0.23 11.69
CA TRP A 50 7.05 -1.01 10.93
C TRP A 50 6.44 -1.52 9.63
N ALA A 51 7.26 -1.62 8.58
CA ALA A 51 6.90 -2.14 7.26
C ALA A 51 7.99 -3.07 6.72
N CYS A 52 7.59 -4.09 5.97
CA CYS A 52 8.47 -4.92 5.14
C CYS A 52 7.82 -5.10 3.77
N VAL A 53 8.61 -5.00 2.70
CA VAL A 53 8.18 -5.23 1.31
C VAL A 53 8.76 -6.58 0.85
N GLY A 54 7.90 -7.51 0.47
CA GLY A 54 8.29 -8.87 0.11
C GLY A 54 9.04 -9.56 1.25
N ASN A 55 10.30 -9.94 1.00
CA ASN A 55 11.23 -10.49 1.98
C ASN A 55 12.39 -9.52 2.31
N GLY A 56 12.19 -8.20 2.14
CA GLY A 56 13.21 -7.17 2.32
C GLY A 56 13.45 -6.73 3.78
N ASP A 57 14.18 -5.62 3.93
CA ASP A 57 14.48 -5.03 5.25
C ASP A 57 13.23 -4.47 5.94
N ILE A 58 13.12 -4.74 7.25
CA ILE A 58 12.05 -4.20 8.10
C ILE A 58 12.36 -2.73 8.40
N CYS A 59 11.65 -1.83 7.72
CA CYS A 59 11.83 -0.38 7.75
C CYS A 59 10.77 0.32 8.61
N LYS A 60 11.06 1.55 9.04
CA LYS A 60 10.05 2.42 9.66
C LYS A 60 9.05 2.89 8.61
N MET A 61 7.80 3.17 9.01
CA MET A 61 6.79 3.78 8.12
C MET A 61 5.93 4.81 8.84
N VAL A 62 5.29 5.66 8.02
CA VAL A 62 4.06 6.36 8.38
C VAL A 62 2.93 5.88 7.47
N MET A 63 1.70 5.87 8.00
CA MET A 63 0.49 5.51 7.25
C MET A 63 -0.57 6.59 7.41
N SER A 64 -1.15 7.05 6.31
CA SER A 64 -2.40 7.80 6.31
C SER A 64 -3.57 6.82 6.19
N ILE A 65 -4.52 6.91 7.11
CA ILE A 65 -5.84 6.28 6.99
C ILE A 65 -6.86 7.40 6.80
N GLY A 66 -7.57 7.39 5.68
CA GLY A 66 -8.54 8.44 5.33
C GLY A 66 -9.82 7.86 4.73
N TRP A 67 -10.76 8.71 4.34
CA TRP A 67 -11.95 8.30 3.58
C TRP A 67 -11.73 8.43 2.08
N ASN A 68 -12.22 7.46 1.30
CA ASN A 68 -12.08 7.46 -0.16
C ASN A 68 -13.26 8.22 -0.83
N PRO A 69 -13.01 9.38 -1.48
CA PRO A 69 -14.09 10.19 -2.08
C PRO A 69 -14.79 9.50 -3.26
N TYR A 70 -14.08 8.65 -4.00
CA TYR A 70 -14.64 7.94 -5.16
C TYR A 70 -15.74 6.94 -4.75
N TYR A 71 -15.68 6.43 -3.51
CA TYR A 71 -16.73 5.62 -2.91
C TYR A 71 -17.67 6.43 -1.99
N LYS A 72 -17.91 7.72 -2.30
CA LYS A 72 -18.78 8.62 -1.52
C LYS A 72 -18.43 8.69 -0.02
N ASN A 73 -17.15 8.53 0.33
CA ASN A 73 -16.66 8.42 1.70
C ASN A 73 -17.28 7.25 2.52
N THR A 74 -17.77 6.18 1.89
CA THR A 74 -18.28 4.99 2.62
C THR A 74 -17.21 3.94 2.88
N LYS A 75 -16.03 4.06 2.26
CA LYS A 75 -14.86 3.19 2.46
C LYS A 75 -13.67 4.01 2.92
N LYS A 76 -12.87 3.45 3.84
CA LYS A 76 -11.54 3.98 4.18
C LYS A 76 -10.55 3.67 3.04
N SER A 77 -9.39 4.33 3.06
CA SER A 77 -8.17 3.95 2.35
C SER A 77 -7.00 3.83 3.34
N MET A 78 -5.96 3.08 2.98
CA MET A 78 -4.68 3.05 3.69
C MET A 78 -3.54 3.35 2.71
N GLU A 79 -2.78 4.41 2.97
CA GLU A 79 -1.63 4.86 2.19
C GLU A 79 -0.38 4.85 3.07
N THR A 80 0.59 3.98 2.77
CA THR A 80 1.83 3.81 3.56
C THR A 80 3.00 4.46 2.86
N HIS A 81 3.71 5.37 3.53
CA HIS A 81 5.05 5.78 3.14
C HIS A 81 6.08 5.02 3.98
N VAL A 82 6.82 4.11 3.33
CA VAL A 82 7.94 3.40 3.95
C VAL A 82 9.16 4.31 3.90
N ILE A 83 9.78 4.54 5.06
CA ILE A 83 10.89 5.49 5.24
C ILE A 83 12.21 4.80 4.82
N HIS A 84 12.32 4.53 3.52
CA HIS A 84 13.45 3.86 2.87
C HIS A 84 13.53 4.25 1.37
N THR A 85 14.74 4.38 0.83
CA THR A 85 14.96 4.74 -0.58
C THR A 85 15.03 3.51 -1.48
N PHE A 86 13.87 3.06 -1.96
CA PHE A 86 13.78 1.98 -2.95
C PHE A 86 14.34 2.41 -4.31
N LYS A 87 14.94 1.46 -5.05
CA LYS A 87 15.49 1.69 -6.39
C LYS A 87 14.42 1.70 -7.49
N GLU A 88 13.30 1.04 -7.25
CA GLU A 88 12.22 0.81 -8.21
C GLU A 88 10.85 0.74 -7.50
N ASP A 89 9.76 0.79 -8.27
CA ASP A 89 8.40 0.72 -7.74
C ASP A 89 7.98 -0.73 -7.48
N PHE A 90 7.62 -1.04 -6.23
CA PHE A 90 7.26 -2.38 -5.75
C PHE A 90 5.75 -2.68 -5.85
N TYR A 91 5.11 -2.35 -6.97
CA TYR A 91 3.71 -2.74 -7.22
C TYR A 91 3.59 -4.26 -7.43
N GLY A 92 2.57 -4.88 -6.85
CA GLY A 92 2.40 -6.34 -6.87
C GLY A 92 3.15 -7.09 -5.75
N GLU A 93 4.10 -6.45 -5.08
CA GLU A 93 4.77 -7.03 -3.90
C GLU A 93 3.84 -7.02 -2.68
N ILE A 94 4.06 -7.97 -1.76
CA ILE A 94 3.35 -8.00 -0.48
C ILE A 94 3.99 -7.00 0.48
N LEU A 95 3.28 -5.92 0.78
CA LEU A 95 3.59 -5.03 1.89
C LEU A 95 3.01 -5.63 3.18
N SER A 96 3.88 -5.91 4.14
CA SER A 96 3.52 -6.31 5.50
C SER A 96 3.72 -5.13 6.44
N VAL A 97 2.74 -4.78 7.28
CA VAL A 97 2.83 -3.66 8.22
C VAL A 97 2.37 -4.02 9.62
N VAL A 98 2.99 -3.35 10.60
CA VAL A 98 2.56 -3.30 11.99
C VAL A 98 2.36 -1.83 12.35
N LEU A 99 1.10 -1.39 12.46
CA LEU A 99 0.76 -0.06 12.98
C LEU A 99 0.98 -0.10 14.49
N VAL A 100 1.86 0.77 14.98
CA VAL A 100 2.31 0.78 16.38
C VAL A 100 1.60 1.87 17.16
N GLY A 101 1.42 3.05 16.58
CA GLY A 101 0.78 4.18 17.24
C GLY A 101 0.25 5.25 16.30
N TYR A 102 -0.33 6.28 16.91
CA TYR A 102 -0.98 7.41 16.24
C TYR A 102 -0.15 8.70 16.42
N ILE A 103 -0.22 9.57 15.42
CA ILE A 103 0.40 10.91 15.43
C ILE A 103 -0.70 11.96 15.60
N ARG A 104 -1.56 12.12 14.58
CA ARG A 104 -2.49 13.26 14.47
C ARG A 104 -3.69 12.94 13.57
N PRO A 105 -4.80 13.70 13.66
CA PRO A 105 -5.91 13.55 12.71
C PRO A 105 -5.54 14.00 11.29
N GLU A 106 -6.42 13.68 10.34
CA GLU A 106 -6.45 14.29 9.01
C GLU A 106 -6.56 15.82 9.13
N ARG A 107 -5.92 16.55 8.22
CA ARG A 107 -5.88 18.02 8.19
C ARG A 107 -5.88 18.52 6.76
N SER A 108 -6.61 19.60 6.50
CA SER A 108 -6.44 20.41 5.28
C SER A 108 -5.21 21.30 5.42
N PHE A 109 -4.53 21.60 4.31
CA PHE A 109 -3.35 22.45 4.26
C PHE A 109 -3.55 23.59 3.26
N PRO A 110 -3.09 24.83 3.56
CA PRO A 110 -3.31 26.00 2.70
C PRO A 110 -2.39 26.04 1.47
N SER A 111 -1.30 25.26 1.46
CA SER A 111 -0.36 25.15 0.36
C SER A 111 0.25 23.75 0.29
N LEU A 112 0.86 23.43 -0.85
CA LEU A 112 1.61 22.18 -1.04
C LEU A 112 2.84 22.11 -0.11
N GLU A 113 3.50 23.24 0.13
CA GLU A 113 4.63 23.35 1.06
C GLU A 113 4.20 23.03 2.51
N ALA A 114 3.03 23.52 2.93
CA ALA A 114 2.48 23.22 4.26
C ALA A 114 2.11 21.74 4.42
N LEU A 115 1.65 21.08 3.35
CA LEU A 115 1.44 19.62 3.33
C LEU A 115 2.77 18.86 3.44
N ILE A 116 3.78 19.20 2.63
CA ILE A 116 5.10 18.56 2.67
C ILE A 116 5.76 18.73 4.04
N ALA A 117 5.74 19.95 4.59
CA ALA A 117 6.29 20.23 5.92
C ALA A 117 5.59 19.40 7.01
N ALA A 118 4.27 19.24 6.94
CA ALA A 118 3.53 18.39 7.88
C ALA A 118 3.91 16.91 7.77
N ILE A 119 4.03 16.36 6.54
CA ILE A 119 4.41 14.95 6.36
C ILE A 119 5.86 14.70 6.81
N ASN A 120 6.78 15.65 6.58
CA ASN A 120 8.14 15.55 7.09
C ASN A 120 8.18 15.56 8.63
N ASN A 121 7.36 16.39 9.28
CA ASN A 121 7.21 16.34 10.74
C ASN A 121 6.63 15.00 11.22
N ASP A 122 5.64 14.44 10.52
CA ASP A 122 5.09 13.11 10.82
C ASP A 122 6.16 12.02 10.71
N ILE A 123 7.05 12.11 9.71
CA ILE A 123 8.17 11.19 9.47
C ILE A 123 9.22 11.28 10.60
N GLU A 124 9.60 12.49 11.04
CA GLU A 124 10.53 12.64 12.17
C GLU A 124 9.90 12.20 13.50
N GLU A 125 8.62 12.50 13.74
CA GLU A 125 7.92 12.03 14.94
C GLU A 125 7.80 10.50 14.96
N ALA A 126 7.52 9.87 13.81
CA ALA A 126 7.56 8.42 13.66
C ALA A 126 8.96 7.84 13.90
N LYS A 127 10.01 8.45 13.33
CA LYS A 127 11.40 8.04 13.56
C LYS A 127 11.74 8.04 15.04
N LEU A 128 11.39 9.11 15.77
CA LEU A 128 11.65 9.23 17.21
C LEU A 128 10.83 8.24 18.04
N LYS A 129 9.51 8.15 17.82
CA LYS A 129 8.63 7.25 18.58
C LYS A 129 9.00 5.78 18.41
N LEU A 130 9.53 5.36 17.26
CA LEU A 130 9.92 3.97 16.99
C LEU A 130 11.24 3.53 17.64
N GLU A 131 12.01 4.44 18.24
CA GLU A 131 13.17 4.10 19.08
C GLU A 131 12.80 3.77 20.54
N LEU A 132 11.55 3.98 20.96
CA LEU A 132 11.08 3.58 22.29
C LEU A 132 11.10 2.04 22.41
N PRO A 133 11.64 1.43 23.50
CA PRO A 133 11.85 -0.02 23.58
C PRO A 133 10.60 -0.87 23.35
N GLU A 134 9.44 -0.40 23.79
CA GLU A 134 8.15 -1.04 23.61
C GLU A 134 7.66 -1.05 22.14
N HIS A 135 8.18 -0.15 21.32
CA HIS A 135 7.93 -0.07 19.87
C HIS A 135 9.02 -0.76 19.06
N LEU A 136 10.28 -0.64 19.48
CA LEU A 136 11.45 -1.20 18.79
C LEU A 136 11.37 -2.73 18.69
N LYS A 137 10.95 -3.41 19.77
CA LYS A 137 10.74 -4.87 19.81
C LYS A 137 9.75 -5.39 18.76
N LEU A 138 8.82 -4.55 18.26
CA LEU A 138 7.85 -4.95 17.23
C LEU A 138 8.49 -5.06 15.83
N LYS A 139 9.72 -4.58 15.66
CA LYS A 139 10.55 -4.85 14.48
C LYS A 139 10.96 -6.33 14.40
N GLU A 140 11.07 -7.00 15.54
CA GLU A 140 11.55 -8.40 15.66
C GLU A 140 10.39 -9.41 15.76
N ASP A 141 9.14 -8.95 15.55
CA ASP A 141 7.95 -9.80 15.66
C ASP A 141 7.93 -10.90 14.59
N ASN A 142 7.53 -12.12 14.98
CA ASN A 142 7.39 -13.26 14.08
C ASN A 142 6.43 -13.01 12.91
N PHE A 143 5.56 -12.00 13.00
CA PHE A 143 4.77 -11.50 11.89
C PHE A 143 5.61 -11.15 10.64
N PHE A 144 6.85 -10.69 10.79
CA PHE A 144 7.72 -10.41 9.65
C PHE A 144 8.47 -11.66 9.14
N THR A 145 8.89 -12.57 10.04
CA THR A 145 9.65 -13.78 9.65
C THR A 145 8.76 -14.89 9.08
N ALA A 146 7.52 -15.03 9.57
CA ALA A 146 6.55 -16.03 9.11
C ALA A 146 6.00 -15.78 7.69
N ALA A 147 6.46 -14.75 6.97
CA ALA A 147 6.24 -14.62 5.53
C ALA A 147 7.09 -15.63 4.73
N ILE A 148 8.30 -15.90 5.20
CA ILE A 148 9.37 -16.58 4.43
C ILE A 148 9.10 -18.09 4.31
N SER A 149 8.56 -18.72 5.36
CA SER A 149 8.41 -20.19 5.47
C SER A 149 7.37 -20.81 4.54
N THR A 150 6.51 -20.02 3.89
CA THR A 150 5.37 -20.54 3.10
C THR A 150 5.75 -20.86 1.64
N GLN A 151 6.93 -20.46 1.17
CA GLN A 151 7.36 -20.65 -0.24
C GLN A 151 8.33 -21.83 -0.46
N SER A 152 8.78 -22.53 0.59
CA SER A 152 9.84 -23.55 0.48
C SER A 152 9.36 -24.99 0.27
N SER A 153 8.06 -25.23 0.06
CA SER A 153 7.44 -26.57 0.11
C SER A 153 6.75 -27.01 -1.19
N SER A 154 7.21 -26.54 -2.35
CA SER A 154 6.68 -26.95 -3.67
C SER A 154 7.74 -27.09 -4.77
N SER A 155 8.73 -27.98 -4.58
CA SER A 155 9.68 -28.39 -5.63
C SER A 155 10.37 -29.74 -5.32
N SER A 156 9.67 -30.88 -5.47
CA SER A 156 10.29 -32.23 -5.50
C SER A 156 9.33 -33.34 -5.98
N SER A 157 9.29 -33.62 -7.27
CA SER A 157 9.18 -34.97 -7.91
C SER A 157 8.91 -34.83 -9.42
N SER A 158 9.23 -35.88 -10.19
CA SER A 158 9.64 -35.72 -11.58
C SER A 158 8.75 -36.45 -12.60
N SER A 159 8.53 -35.77 -13.73
CA SER A 159 8.46 -36.31 -15.11
C SER A 159 7.95 -37.74 -15.36
N SER A 160 6.89 -37.86 -16.16
CA SER A 160 6.69 -38.97 -17.10
C SER A 160 5.99 -38.44 -18.35
N SER A 161 6.36 -38.93 -19.54
CA SER A 161 5.98 -38.36 -20.83
C SER A 161 5.46 -39.40 -21.81
N SER A 162 4.45 -39.00 -22.60
CA SER A 162 4.06 -39.67 -23.85
C SER A 162 3.15 -38.74 -24.66
N SER A 163 3.06 -38.95 -25.98
CA SER A 163 2.56 -37.97 -26.95
C SER A 163 1.67 -38.58 -28.03
N SER A 164 0.72 -37.79 -28.56
CA SER A 164 0.12 -38.04 -29.89
C SER A 164 -0.57 -36.79 -30.46
N SER A 165 -0.65 -36.73 -31.79
CA SER A 165 -1.28 -35.73 -32.66
C SER A 165 -2.84 -35.79 -32.58
N SER A 166 -3.66 -34.91 -33.19
CA SER A 166 -3.57 -34.41 -34.57
C SER A 166 -4.51 -33.21 -34.91
N SER A 167 -4.00 -32.33 -35.79
CA SER A 167 -4.65 -31.76 -37.00
C SER A 167 -5.96 -30.91 -36.99
N SER A 168 -5.91 -29.85 -37.82
CA SER A 168 -7.01 -29.21 -38.57
C SER A 168 -8.04 -28.32 -37.82
N SER A 169 -8.72 -27.33 -38.42
CA SER A 169 -8.47 -26.47 -39.61
C SER A 169 -9.55 -25.36 -39.67
N SER A 170 -9.33 -24.30 -40.47
CA SER A 170 -10.33 -23.31 -40.97
C SER A 170 -10.91 -22.28 -39.95
N THR A 171 -11.48 -21.13 -40.33
CA THR A 171 -11.16 -20.06 -41.32
C THR A 171 -12.13 -18.88 -41.09
N LEU A 172 -11.73 -17.62 -41.38
CA LEU A 172 -12.63 -16.43 -41.54
C LEU A 172 -13.38 -16.02 -40.24
N SER A 173 -13.94 -14.82 -40.01
CA SER A 173 -13.77 -13.41 -40.44
C SER A 173 -14.49 -12.54 -39.35
N SER A 174 -14.55 -11.19 -39.26
CA SER A 174 -14.25 -10.05 -40.14
C SER A 174 -13.84 -8.80 -39.33
N SER A 175 -13.49 -7.70 -40.01
CA SER A 175 -13.19 -6.37 -39.43
C SER A 175 -14.38 -5.69 -38.75
N THR A 176 -14.12 -4.82 -37.75
CA THR A 176 -14.90 -3.59 -37.48
C THR A 176 -14.03 -2.58 -36.73
N THR A 177 -14.13 -1.29 -37.07
CA THR A 177 -13.39 -0.17 -36.45
C THR A 177 -14.31 0.75 -35.65
N SER A 178 -13.91 1.15 -34.44
CA SER A 178 -14.49 2.27 -33.67
C SER A 178 -13.47 2.69 -32.60
N SER A 179 -12.72 3.78 -32.76
CA SER A 179 -13.10 5.20 -32.62
C SER A 179 -12.88 5.72 -31.19
N THR A 180 -11.96 6.67 -31.05
CA THR A 180 -11.51 7.32 -29.82
C THR A 180 -12.60 8.11 -29.09
N THR A 181 -12.52 8.18 -27.75
CA THR A 181 -12.94 9.35 -26.97
C THR A 181 -12.11 9.41 -25.68
N THR A 182 -11.16 10.35 -25.63
CA THR A 182 -10.36 10.63 -24.43
C THR A 182 -10.92 11.87 -23.74
N THR A 183 -11.55 11.70 -22.57
CA THR A 183 -12.01 12.82 -21.74
C THR A 183 -11.02 13.09 -20.59
N PRO A 184 -10.49 14.32 -20.47
CA PRO A 184 -9.57 14.66 -19.38
C PRO A 184 -10.33 14.90 -18.06
N PRO A 185 -9.71 14.62 -16.89
CA PRO A 185 -10.29 14.96 -15.60
C PRO A 185 -10.32 16.49 -15.40
N LYS A 186 -11.43 17.03 -14.91
CA LYS A 186 -11.56 18.46 -14.59
C LYS A 186 -10.89 18.78 -13.26
N THR A 187 -10.01 19.76 -13.25
CA THR A 187 -9.59 20.46 -12.03
C THR A 187 -10.80 21.16 -11.41
N ILE A 188 -11.15 20.80 -10.17
CA ILE A 188 -12.15 21.53 -9.38
C ILE A 188 -11.40 22.41 -8.38
N MET A 189 -11.22 23.68 -8.73
CA MET A 189 -10.96 24.74 -7.75
C MET A 189 -12.30 25.12 -7.11
N ASN A 190 -12.51 24.73 -5.86
CA ASN A 190 -13.54 25.31 -5.02
C ASN A 190 -12.89 26.34 -4.09
N GLY A 191 -13.16 27.62 -4.32
CA GLY A 191 -12.93 28.67 -3.35
C GLY A 191 -14.28 29.26 -2.91
N HIS A 192 -14.51 29.30 -1.60
CA HIS A 192 -15.33 30.28 -0.89
C HIS A 192 -15.05 30.18 0.61
#